data_AF-A0A7Z7KAC4-F1
#
_entry.id   AF-A0A7Z7KAC4-F1
#
_cell.length_a   1.000
_cell.length_b   1.000
_cell.length_c   1.000
_cell.angle_alpha   90.00
_cell.angle_beta   90.00
_cell.angle_gamma   90.00
#
_symmetry.space_group_name_H-M   'P 1'
#
loop_
_entity.id
_entity.type
_entity.pdbx_description
1 polymer ?
#
loop_
_entity_poly.entity_id
_entity_poly.type
_entity_poly.pdbx_seq_one_letter_code
_entity_poly.pdbx_strand_id
1 'polypeptide(L)'
;MNQLIDINLNENQEPVVSGRQLHKALEIKTAYKDWFPRMAEYGFEEGQDFSSFLSKSTGGRPSQDHVLKLDMAKEIAMLQRNEKI
;
A
#
# COMPACT_ATOMS: atom_id res chain seq x y z
N MET A 1 -16.66 10.46 2.15
CA MET A 1 -16.70 9.86 0.80
C MET A 1 -16.03 8.50 0.88
N ASN A 2 -16.73 7.41 0.56
CA ASN A 2 -16.13 6.08 0.55
C ASN A 2 -15.18 5.98 -0.64
N GLN A 3 -13.88 6.18 -0.41
CA GLN A 3 -12.90 5.95 -1.47
C GLN A 3 -12.86 4.44 -1.75
N LEU A 4 -13.36 4.03 -2.91
CA LEU A 4 -13.12 2.68 -3.42
C LEU A 4 -11.63 2.56 -3.74
N ILE A 5 -11.02 1.48 -3.24
CA ILE A 5 -9.68 1.05 -3.63
C ILE A 5 -9.86 0.15 -4.85
N ASP A 6 -9.08 0.38 -5.91
CA ASP A 6 -9.11 -0.45 -7.10
C ASP A 6 -8.32 -1.74 -6.84
N ILE A 7 -9.01 -2.88 -7.00
CA ILE A 7 -8.39 -4.20 -6.95
C ILE A 7 -8.05 -4.62 -8.37
N ASN A 8 -6.77 -4.90 -8.61
CA ASN A 8 -6.25 -5.40 -9.88
C ASN A 8 -5.76 -6.85 -9.70
N LEU A 9 -5.46 -7.53 -10.80
CA LEU A 9 -4.83 -8.84 -10.78
C LEU A 9 -3.38 -8.70 -11.25
N ASN A 10 -2.44 -9.34 -10.55
CA ASN A 10 -1.06 -9.45 -11.01
C ASN A 10 -0.90 -10.55 -12.07
N GLU A 11 0.32 -10.76 -12.55
CA GLU A 11 0.66 -11.80 -13.55
C GLU A 11 0.31 -13.22 -13.08
N ASN A 12 0.29 -13.46 -11.77
CA ASN A 12 -0.06 -14.73 -11.15
C ASN A 12 -1.57 -14.88 -10.88
N GLN A 13 -2.41 -13.96 -11.40
CA GLN A 13 -3.85 -13.89 -11.12
C GLN A 13 -4.20 -13.68 -9.64
N GLU A 14 -3.26 -13.15 -8.85
CA GLU A 14 -3.51 -12.81 -7.46
C GLU A 14 -4.06 -11.36 -7.36
N PRO A 15 -5.03 -11.11 -6.47
CA PRO A 15 -5.57 -9.78 -6.28
C PRO A 15 -4.56 -8.88 -5.57
N VAL A 16 -4.32 -7.72 -6.15
CA VAL A 16 -3.38 -6.70 -5.67
C VAL A 16 -4.01 -5.31 -5.67
N VAL A 17 -3.49 -4.42 -4.83
CA VAL A 17 -3.92 -3.03 -4.70
C VAL A 17 -2.71 -2.09 -4.66
N SER A 18 -2.93 -0.81 -4.96
CA SER A 18 -1.90 0.21 -4.78
C SER A 18 -1.75 0.58 -3.31
N GLY A 19 -0.51 0.56 -2.81
CA GLY A 19 -0.20 1.01 -1.45
C GLY A 19 -0.54 2.48 -1.23
N ARG A 20 -0.37 3.34 -2.24
CA ARG A 20 -0.80 4.74 -2.18
C ARG A 20 -2.32 4.91 -2.11
N GLN A 21 -3.08 4.11 -2.87
CA GLN A 21 -4.54 4.14 -2.77
C GLN A 21 -4.98 3.69 -1.37
N LEU A 22 -4.38 2.64 -0.82
CA LEU A 22 -4.65 2.19 0.54
C LEU A 22 -4.35 3.28 1.58
N HIS A 23 -3.17 3.89 1.52
CA HIS A 23 -2.76 4.99 2.41
C HIS A 23 -3.77 6.15 2.40
N LYS A 24 -4.23 6.54 1.20
CA LYS A 24 -5.21 7.60 1.02
C LYS A 24 -6.59 7.20 1.57
N ALA A 25 -7.04 5.97 1.29
CA ALA A 25 -8.33 5.47 1.74
C ALA A 25 -8.41 5.29 3.27
N LEU A 26 -7.28 5.02 3.92
CA LEU A 26 -7.16 4.98 5.38
C LEU A 26 -7.00 6.37 6.03
N GLU A 27 -6.90 7.44 5.22
CA GLU A 27 -6.75 8.83 5.67
C GLU A 27 -5.56 9.06 6.62
N ILE A 28 -4.45 8.34 6.38
CA ILE A 28 -3.25 8.42 7.22
C ILE A 28 -2.54 9.76 7.04
N LYS A 29 -2.31 10.46 8.15
CA LYS A 29 -1.65 11.78 8.15
C LYS A 29 -0.14 11.71 7.90
N THR A 30 0.52 10.64 8.31
CA THR A 30 1.95 10.46 8.05
C THR A 30 2.20 10.33 6.55
N ALA A 31 3.21 11.02 6.04
CA ALA A 31 3.61 10.92 4.64
C ALA A 31 3.92 9.45 4.26
N TYR A 32 3.50 9.06 3.06
CA TYR A 32 3.61 7.68 2.55
C TYR A 32 5.03 7.10 2.69
N LYS A 33 6.06 7.90 2.38
CA LYS A 33 7.48 7.49 2.47
C LYS A 33 7.93 7.11 3.89
N ASP A 34 7.30 7.66 4.91
CA ASP A 34 7.63 7.42 6.32
C ASP A 34 6.66 6.42 6.96
N TRP A 35 5.51 6.19 6.32
CA TRP A 35 4.47 5.27 6.79
C TRP A 35 4.70 3.86 6.26
N PHE A 36 4.94 3.71 4.96
CA PHE A 36 5.01 2.39 4.33
C PHE A 36 6.14 1.49 4.88
N PRO A 37 7.38 1.99 5.12
CA PRO A 37 8.42 1.15 5.71
C PRO A 37 8.01 0.53 7.03
N ARG A 38 7.33 1.30 7.89
CA ARG A 38 6.79 0.80 9.17
C ARG A 38 5.70 -0.25 8.98
N MET A 39 4.88 -0.13 7.94
CA MET A 39 3.86 -1.15 7.65
C MET A 39 4.47 -2.45 7.16
N ALA A 40 5.53 -2.38 6.34
CA ALA A 40 6.25 -3.56 5.88
C ALA A 40 6.94 -4.32 7.03
N GLU A 41 7.33 -3.63 8.11
CA GLU A 41 7.96 -4.24 9.29
C GLU A 41 7.03 -5.17 10.11
N TYR A 42 5.72 -5.16 9.87
CA TYR A 42 4.76 -6.05 10.56
C TYR A 42 4.77 -7.51 10.07
N GLY A 43 5.90 -7.98 9.53
CA GLY A 43 6.09 -9.35 9.08
C GLY A 43 5.78 -9.59 7.60
N PHE A 44 5.76 -8.54 6.77
CA PHE A 44 5.60 -8.66 5.33
C PHE A 44 6.95 -8.68 4.61
N GLU A 45 7.03 -9.43 3.51
CA GLU A 45 8.26 -9.61 2.73
C GLU A 45 8.12 -9.04 1.31
N GLU A 46 9.13 -8.27 0.87
CA GLU A 46 9.19 -7.79 -0.52
C GLU A 46 9.41 -8.95 -1.49
N GLY A 47 8.64 -8.97 -2.58
CA GLY A 47 8.58 -10.06 -3.55
C GLY A 47 7.56 -11.15 -3.20
N GLN A 48 7.09 -11.22 -1.95
CA GLN A 48 6.04 -12.16 -1.53
C GLN A 48 4.72 -11.44 -1.27
N ASP A 49 4.72 -10.40 -0.45
CA ASP A 49 3.50 -9.67 -0.03
C ASP A 49 3.32 -8.36 -0.77
N PHE A 50 4.43 -7.73 -1.18
CA PHE A 50 4.42 -6.51 -1.95
C PHE A 50 5.61 -6.41 -2.91
N SER A 51 5.53 -5.50 -3.87
CA SER A 51 6.64 -5.13 -4.74
C SER A 51 6.78 -3.62 -4.83
N SER A 52 8.01 -3.12 -4.82
CA SER A 52 8.30 -1.70 -5.01
C SER A 52 8.51 -1.34 -6.48
N PHE A 53 8.05 -0.16 -6.88
CA PHE A 53 8.28 0.39 -8.22
C PHE A 53 8.41 1.91 -8.17
N LEU A 54 9.02 2.49 -9.20
CA LEU A 54 9.08 3.93 -9.37
C LEU A 54 7.82 4.40 -10.09
N SER A 55 7.07 5.32 -9.48
CA SER A 55 5.90 5.92 -10.10
C SER A 55 6.29 6.71 -11.34
N LYS A 56 5.42 6.75 -12.35
CA LYS A 56 5.64 7.64 -13.51
C LYS A 56 5.74 9.10 -13.03
N SER A 57 6.80 9.78 -13.46
CA SER A 57 7.02 11.21 -13.19
C SER A 57 6.84 12.00 -14.48
N THR A 58 6.05 13.06 -14.45
CA THR A 58 5.90 14.02 -15.56
C THR A 58 6.94 15.16 -15.49
N GLY A 59 7.88 15.07 -14.53
CA GLY A 59 8.94 16.04 -14.27
C GLY A 59 9.43 15.94 -12.83
N GLY A 60 10.74 15.80 -12.62
CA GLY A 60 11.36 15.58 -11.30
C GLY A 60 11.59 14.10 -10.95
N ARG A 61 12.15 13.83 -9.76
CA ARG A 61 12.54 12.48 -9.34
C ARG A 61 11.30 11.60 -9.11
N PRO A 62 11.18 10.43 -9.77
CA PRO A 62 10.12 9.46 -9.52
C PRO A 62 10.03 9.12 -8.03
N SER A 63 8.80 9.08 -7.50
CA SER A 63 8.57 8.64 -6.13
C SER A 63 8.43 7.12 -6.10
N GLN A 64 8.89 6.51 -5.01
CA GLN A 64 8.67 5.08 -4.78
C GLN A 64 7.20 4.83 -4.43
N ASP A 65 6.62 3.79 -5.01
CA ASP A 65 5.28 3.29 -4.72
C ASP A 65 5.32 1.77 -4.63
N HIS A 66 4.26 1.16 -4.12
CA HIS A 66 4.20 -0.27 -3.87
C HIS A 66 2.89 -0.87 -4.36
N VAL A 67 2.98 -2.05 -4.95
CA VAL A 67 1.84 -2.93 -5.21
C VAL A 67 1.77 -3.94 -4.07
N LEU A 68 0.62 -4.04 -3.41
CA LEU A 68 0.41 -4.91 -2.25
C LEU A 68 -0.53 -6.05 -2.63
N LYS A 69 -0.27 -7.26 -2.16
CA LYS A 69 -1.29 -8.31 -2.14
C LYS A 69 -2.49 -7.86 -1.32
N LEU A 70 -3.66 -8.31 -1.75
CA LEU A 70 -4.92 -7.94 -1.10
C LEU A 70 -4.93 -8.32 0.39
N ASP A 71 -4.30 -9.44 0.77
CA ASP A 71 -4.27 -9.89 2.16
C ASP A 71 -3.40 -8.99 3.05
N MET A 72 -2.19 -8.63 2.61
CA MET A 72 -1.38 -7.59 3.27
C MET A 72 -2.14 -6.28 3.42
N ALA A 73 -2.86 -5.83 2.38
CA ALA A 73 -3.64 -4.60 2.44
C ALA A 73 -4.77 -4.65 3.48
N LYS A 74 -5.44 -5.81 3.64
CA LYS A 74 -6.47 -6.02 4.67
C LYS A 74 -5.84 -5.95 6.07
N GLU A 75 -4.71 -6.61 6.27
CA GLU A 75 -4.03 -6.62 7.57
C GLU A 75 -3.57 -5.22 7.98
N ILE A 76 -2.97 -4.46 7.07
CA ILE A 76 -2.62 -3.05 7.31
C ILE A 76 -3.86 -2.24 7.67
N ALA A 77 -4.98 -2.43 6.95
CA ALA A 77 -6.23 -1.73 7.26
C ALA A 77 -6.78 -2.09 8.65
N MET A 78 -6.60 -3.34 9.10
CA MET A 78 -6.97 -3.75 10.46
C MET A 78 -6.05 -3.12 11.51
N LEU A 79 -4.73 -3.14 11.31
CA LEU A 79 -3.75 -2.53 12.21
C LEU A 79 -4.02 -1.03 12.42
N GLN A 80 -4.21 -0.28 11.34
CA GLN A 80 -4.46 1.17 11.39
C GLN A 80 -5.81 1.55 12.00
N ARG A 81 -6.78 0.62 12.02
CA ARG A 81 -8.07 0.82 12.69
C ARG A 81 -8.05 0.44 14.17
N ASN A 82 -7.09 -0.38 14.59
CA ASN A 82 -6.98 -0.85 15.97
C ASN A 82 -6.26 0.17 16.89
N GLU A 83 -5.50 1.13 16.34
CA GLU A 83 -4.93 2.25 17.11
C GLU A 83 -5.97 3.31 17.52
N LYS A 84 -7.25 3.14 17.16
CA LYS A 84 -8.37 4.00 17.63
C LYS A 84 -9.02 3.49 18.93
N ILE A 85 -8.32 2.71 19.75
CA ILE A 85 -8.81 2.25 21.07
C ILE A 85 -8.19 3.09 22.17
#